data_AF-A0A0C3LYE5-F1
#
_entry.id   AF-A0A0C3LYE5-F1
#
_cell.length_a   1.000
_cell.length_b   1.000
_cell.length_c   1.000
_cell.angle_alpha   90.00
_cell.angle_beta   90.00
_cell.angle_gamma   90.00
#
_symmetry.space_group_name_H-M   'P 1'
#
loop_
_entity.id
_entity.type
_entity.pdbx_description
1 polymer ?
#
loop_
_entity_poly.entity_id
_entity_poly.type
_entity_poly.pdbx_seq_one_letter_code
_entity_poly.pdbx_strand_id
1 'polypeptide(L)'
;VQNGVVIANSVNKIAGIPAVNSITQAYCDAQKSVFGDTTSFQNHGGLTAMGKSLARGGVLVLSVWDDYAVNMLWLDSTYPTDCTKDGCFRGTCPTTSGVPAEVEVSASNASVIYSNIRVG
;
A
#
# COMPACT_ATOMS: atom_id res chain seq x y z
N VAL A 1 16.65 -0.29 -6.38
CA VAL A 1 17.73 -0.55 -7.37
C VAL A 1 17.32 -1.73 -8.20
N GLN A 2 17.33 -1.63 -9.52
CA GLN A 2 17.01 -2.72 -10.44
C GLN A 2 18.08 -2.73 -11.54
N ASN A 3 18.64 -3.90 -11.86
CA ASN A 3 19.72 -4.06 -12.84
C ASN A 3 20.92 -3.12 -12.57
N GLY A 4 21.28 -2.92 -11.30
CA GLY A 4 22.36 -2.01 -10.89
C GLY A 4 22.04 -0.52 -10.96
N VAL A 5 20.83 -0.14 -11.41
CA VAL A 5 20.42 1.26 -11.53
C VAL A 5 19.60 1.69 -10.31
N VAL A 6 19.93 2.87 -9.76
CA VAL A 6 19.14 3.52 -8.72
C VAL A 6 17.90 4.14 -9.34
N ILE A 7 16.72 3.71 -8.91
CA ILE A 7 15.42 4.24 -9.33
C ILE A 7 14.82 4.93 -8.11
N ALA A 8 14.59 6.25 -8.22
CA ALA A 8 13.94 7.02 -7.17
C ALA A 8 12.45 6.67 -7.08
N ASN A 9 11.84 6.89 -5.91
CA ASN A 9 10.41 6.68 -5.76
C ASN A 9 9.61 7.70 -6.61
N SER A 10 8.48 7.26 -7.14
CA SER A 10 7.59 8.11 -7.95
C SER A 10 6.97 9.23 -7.12
N VAL A 11 6.81 10.40 -7.73
CA VAL A 11 6.21 11.58 -7.09
C VAL A 11 4.69 11.55 -7.25
N ASN A 12 3.96 11.89 -6.19
CA ASN A 12 2.51 12.05 -6.23
C ASN A 12 2.08 13.06 -7.32
N LYS A 13 1.01 12.73 -8.06
CA LYS A 13 0.43 13.57 -9.11
C LYS A 13 -1.02 14.01 -8.83
N ILE A 14 -1.60 13.56 -7.71
CA ILE A 14 -2.98 13.92 -7.37
C ILE A 14 -3.01 15.35 -6.81
N ALA A 15 -3.87 16.18 -7.39
CA ALA A 15 -4.02 17.57 -6.99
C ALA A 15 -4.45 17.68 -5.52
N GLY A 16 -3.96 18.71 -4.83
CA GLY A 16 -4.24 18.91 -3.40
C GLY A 16 -3.39 18.06 -2.45
N ILE A 17 -2.62 17.08 -2.96
CA ILE A 17 -1.62 16.35 -2.18
C ILE A 17 -0.21 16.85 -2.58
N PRO A 18 0.70 17.10 -1.62
CA PRO A 18 2.05 17.54 -1.93
C PRO A 18 2.74 16.66 -2.98
N ALA A 19 3.44 17.28 -3.94
CA ALA A 19 4.23 16.60 -4.97
C ALA A 19 5.52 16.04 -4.37
N VAL A 20 5.39 15.05 -3.49
CA VAL A 20 6.48 14.34 -2.82
C VAL A 20 6.42 12.85 -3.13
N ASN A 21 7.53 12.16 -2.86
CA ASN A 21 7.68 10.71 -3.03
C ASN A 21 8.08 10.03 -1.70
N SER A 22 7.74 10.65 -0.58
CA SER A 22 8.04 10.15 0.76
C SER A 22 6.88 10.41 1.71
N ILE A 23 6.79 9.61 2.76
CA ILE A 23 5.78 9.75 3.80
C ILE A 23 6.22 10.87 4.75
N THR A 24 5.39 11.92 4.83
CA THR A 24 5.55 13.05 5.76
C THR A 24 4.20 13.39 6.37
N GLN A 25 4.18 14.15 7.47
CA GLN A 25 2.92 14.54 8.11
C GLN A 25 2.01 15.31 7.13
N ALA A 26 2.58 16.27 6.39
CA ALA A 26 1.87 17.04 5.38
C ALA A 26 1.29 16.15 4.26
N TYR A 27 2.04 15.13 3.83
CA TYR A 27 1.52 14.16 2.86
C TYR A 27 0.35 13.35 3.44
N CYS A 28 0.50 12.80 4.65
CA CYS A 28 -0.54 11.99 5.29
C CYS A 28 -1.84 12.77 5.50
N ASP A 29 -1.75 14.03 5.94
CA ASP A 29 -2.92 14.86 6.20
C ASP A 29 -3.62 15.29 4.91
N ALA A 30 -2.85 15.73 3.92
CA ALA A 30 -3.39 16.11 2.63
C ALA A 30 -4.02 14.90 1.90
N GLN A 31 -3.36 13.74 1.90
CA GLN A 31 -3.90 12.54 1.26
C GLN A 31 -5.23 12.14 1.88
N LYS A 32 -5.32 12.11 3.21
CA LYS A 32 -6.57 11.68 3.88
C LYS A 32 -7.70 12.66 3.62
N SER A 33 -7.40 13.96 3.60
CA SER A 33 -8.37 15.00 3.23
C SER A 33 -8.84 14.86 1.78
N VAL A 34 -7.92 14.77 0.81
CA VAL A 34 -8.25 14.70 -0.63
C VAL A 34 -9.03 13.42 -0.97
N PHE A 35 -8.67 12.28 -0.38
CA PHE A 35 -9.40 11.02 -0.60
C PHE A 35 -10.71 10.93 0.20
N GLY A 36 -10.92 11.82 1.18
CA GLY A 36 -12.08 11.74 2.08
C GLY A 36 -12.06 10.52 3.00
N ASP A 37 -10.87 9.98 3.28
CA ASP A 37 -10.66 8.81 4.11
C ASP A 37 -10.77 9.14 5.60
N THR A 38 -11.16 8.16 6.42
CA THR A 38 -11.07 8.28 7.88
C THR A 38 -9.64 8.52 8.35
N THR A 39 -9.43 9.53 9.20
CA THR A 39 -8.13 9.96 9.74
C THR A 39 -7.63 9.08 10.89
N SER A 40 -7.80 7.75 10.80
CA SER A 40 -7.46 6.83 11.89
C SER A 40 -5.98 6.93 12.28
N PHE A 41 -5.07 7.10 11.31
CA PHE A 41 -3.64 7.28 11.57
C PHE A 41 -3.36 8.52 12.43
N GLN A 42 -3.96 9.66 12.09
CA GLN A 42 -3.85 10.90 12.86
C GLN A 42 -4.45 10.74 14.25
N ASN A 43 -5.62 10.10 14.36
CA ASN A 43 -6.31 9.88 15.62
C ASN A 43 -5.50 9.00 16.59
N HIS A 44 -4.59 8.17 16.09
CA HIS A 44 -3.67 7.34 16.89
C HIS A 44 -2.27 7.97 17.09
N GLY A 45 -2.13 9.27 16.86
CA GLY A 45 -0.89 10.01 17.14
C GLY A 45 0.11 10.07 15.98
N GLY A 46 -0.30 9.64 14.78
CA GLY A 46 0.40 9.88 13.53
C GLY A 46 1.87 9.44 13.52
N LEU A 47 2.72 10.22 12.83
CA LEU A 47 4.13 9.87 12.65
C LEU A 47 4.91 9.90 13.97
N THR A 48 4.51 10.71 14.94
CA THR A 48 5.13 10.73 16.27
C THR A 48 4.92 9.39 16.99
N ALA A 49 3.70 8.87 16.98
CA ALA A 49 3.41 7.55 17.57
C ALA A 49 4.11 6.43 16.78
N MET A 50 4.13 6.52 15.45
CA MET A 50 4.83 5.55 14.59
C MET A 50 6.33 5.52 14.87
N GLY A 51 6.99 6.67 14.99
CA GLY A 51 8.40 6.77 15.35
C GLY A 51 8.72 6.16 16.71
N LYS A 52 7.86 6.40 17.72
CA LYS A 52 7.96 5.73 19.02
C LYS A 52 7.77 4.21 18.92
N SER A 53 6.94 3.74 18.00
CA SER A 53 6.75 2.30 17.75
C SER A 53 8.02 1.67 17.20
N LEU A 54 8.60 2.26 16.14
CA LEU A 54 9.85 1.78 15.53
C LEU A 54 11.01 1.80 16.53
N ALA A 55 11.08 2.81 17.40
CA ALA A 55 12.11 2.91 18.45
C ALA A 55 12.04 1.79 19.50
N ARG A 56 10.87 1.15 19.70
CA ARG A 56 10.73 -0.02 20.59
C ARG A 56 11.18 -1.33 19.93
N GLY A 57 11.48 -1.30 18.64
CA GLY A 57 11.81 -2.47 17.84
C GLY A 57 10.57 -3.11 17.19
N GLY A 58 10.81 -3.81 16.09
CA GLY A 58 9.81 -4.59 15.37
C GLY A 58 10.40 -5.94 14.96
N VAL A 59 9.53 -6.92 14.71
CA VAL A 59 9.92 -8.22 14.16
C VAL A 59 9.67 -8.18 12.65
N LEU A 60 10.65 -8.61 11.85
CA LEU A 60 10.48 -8.77 10.41
C LEU A 60 9.54 -9.96 10.14
N VAL A 61 8.48 -9.72 9.37
CA VAL A 61 7.53 -10.74 8.92
C VAL A 61 7.50 -10.74 7.39
N LEU A 62 7.54 -11.92 6.78
CA LEU A 62 7.47 -12.13 5.33
C LEU A 62 6.34 -13.13 5.06
N SER A 63 5.46 -12.83 4.12
CA SER A 63 4.29 -13.67 3.81
C SER A 63 3.87 -13.56 2.34
N VAL A 64 3.13 -14.57 1.89
CA VAL A 64 2.33 -14.57 0.65
C VAL A 64 0.95 -15.05 1.05
N TRP A 65 -0.07 -14.33 0.63
CA TRP A 65 -1.46 -14.61 1.00
C TRP A 65 -2.39 -14.01 -0.05
N ASP A 66 -3.55 -14.62 -0.22
CA ASP A 66 -4.72 -14.06 -0.89
C ASP A 66 -5.72 -13.55 0.15
N ASP A 67 -6.64 -12.70 -0.29
CA ASP A 67 -7.50 -11.94 0.62
C ASP A 67 -8.96 -12.37 0.46
N TYR A 68 -9.43 -13.18 1.40
CA TYR A 68 -10.81 -13.63 1.47
C TYR A 68 -11.82 -12.54 1.85
N ALA A 69 -11.37 -11.39 2.37
CA ALA A 69 -12.28 -10.32 2.75
C ALA A 69 -12.70 -9.50 1.54
N VAL A 70 -11.72 -9.11 0.70
CA VAL A 70 -11.94 -8.14 -0.38
C VAL A 70 -11.06 -8.39 -1.61
N ASN A 71 -10.59 -9.63 -1.81
CA ASN A 71 -9.93 -10.11 -3.03
C ASN A 71 -8.69 -9.28 -3.45
N MET A 72 -7.98 -8.68 -2.49
CA MET A 72 -6.80 -7.83 -2.72
C MET A 72 -7.09 -6.54 -3.50
N LEU A 73 -8.38 -6.21 -3.72
CA LEU A 73 -8.79 -5.07 -4.56
C LEU A 73 -8.33 -3.71 -4.01
N TRP A 74 -8.16 -3.61 -2.69
CA TRP A 74 -7.61 -2.42 -2.02
C TRP A 74 -6.14 -2.14 -2.37
N LEU A 75 -5.45 -3.12 -2.95
CA LEU A 75 -4.06 -3.01 -3.38
C LEU A 75 -3.93 -2.84 -4.90
N ASP A 76 -4.69 -3.60 -5.70
CA ASP A 76 -4.40 -3.78 -7.12
C ASP A 76 -5.54 -3.43 -8.10
N SER A 77 -6.70 -2.98 -7.60
CA SER A 77 -7.89 -2.73 -8.41
C SER A 77 -8.54 -1.39 -8.05
N THR A 78 -9.86 -1.26 -8.21
CA THR A 78 -10.66 -0.16 -7.68
C THR A 78 -11.37 -0.62 -6.42
N TYR A 79 -11.17 0.09 -5.30
CA TYR A 79 -11.80 -0.23 -4.02
C TYR A 79 -12.22 1.03 -3.25
N PRO A 80 -13.49 1.11 -2.78
CA PRO A 80 -14.61 0.21 -3.07
C PRO A 80 -14.92 0.11 -4.58
N THR A 81 -15.51 -1.01 -5.02
CA THR A 81 -15.60 -1.36 -6.47
C THR A 81 -16.46 -0.43 -7.30
N ASP A 82 -17.35 0.34 -6.68
CA ASP A 82 -18.22 1.34 -7.29
C ASP A 82 -17.70 2.78 -7.14
N CYS A 83 -16.57 2.96 -6.44
CA CYS A 83 -16.05 4.28 -6.16
C CYS A 83 -15.28 4.86 -7.35
N THR A 84 -15.54 6.14 -7.63
CA THR A 84 -14.94 6.91 -8.73
C THR A 84 -14.10 8.10 -8.28
N LYS A 85 -13.92 8.28 -6.97
CA LYS A 85 -13.18 9.39 -6.37
C LYS A 85 -11.67 9.13 -6.39
N ASP A 86 -10.89 10.19 -6.20
CA ASP A 86 -9.45 10.07 -5.93
C ASP A 86 -9.21 9.16 -4.74
N GLY A 87 -8.23 8.27 -4.90
CA GLY A 87 -7.94 7.22 -3.92
C GLY A 87 -8.76 5.96 -4.09
N CYS A 88 -9.72 5.85 -5.01
CA CYS A 88 -10.42 4.58 -5.22
C CYS A 88 -9.70 3.65 -6.19
N PHE A 89 -9.02 4.20 -7.22
CA PHE A 89 -8.16 3.45 -8.12
C PHE A 89 -6.80 3.15 -7.46
N ARG A 90 -6.45 1.86 -7.33
CA ARG A 90 -5.24 1.34 -6.64
C ARG A 90 -4.34 0.56 -7.60
N GLY A 91 -4.91 -0.06 -8.63
CA GLY A 91 -4.16 -0.72 -9.69
C GLY A 91 -5.03 -1.08 -10.89
N THR A 92 -4.44 -1.79 -11.85
CA THR A 92 -5.05 -2.09 -13.14
C THR A 92 -5.83 -3.40 -13.17
N CYS A 93 -5.84 -4.18 -12.09
CA CYS A 93 -6.56 -5.46 -12.05
C CYS A 93 -8.09 -5.23 -12.10
N PRO A 94 -8.86 -6.11 -12.75
CA PRO A 94 -10.33 -6.02 -12.76
C PRO A 94 -10.92 -6.10 -11.35
N THR A 95 -12.05 -5.44 -11.11
CA THR A 95 -12.77 -5.52 -9.82
C THR A 95 -13.34 -6.91 -9.52
N THR A 96 -13.33 -7.81 -10.52
CA THR A 96 -13.73 -9.22 -10.41
C THR A 96 -12.55 -10.16 -10.17
N SER A 97 -11.32 -9.65 -10.05
CA SER A 97 -10.12 -10.46 -9.85
C SER A 97 -9.90 -10.81 -8.38
N GLY A 98 -8.88 -11.64 -8.10
CA GLY A 98 -8.40 -11.92 -6.75
C GLY A 98 -9.28 -12.83 -5.91
N VAL A 99 -10.35 -13.41 -6.46
CA VAL A 99 -11.20 -14.39 -5.77
C VAL A 99 -10.32 -15.58 -5.36
N PRO A 100 -10.17 -15.87 -4.05
CA PRO A 100 -9.25 -16.90 -3.56
C PRO A 100 -9.37 -18.25 -4.27
N ALA A 101 -10.59 -18.79 -4.36
CA ALA A 101 -10.86 -20.07 -5.01
C ALA A 101 -10.46 -20.11 -6.50
N GLU A 102 -10.38 -18.95 -7.18
CA GLU A 102 -9.92 -18.86 -8.56
C GLU A 102 -8.39 -18.73 -8.65
N VAL A 103 -7.79 -17.88 -7.81
CA VAL A 103 -6.33 -17.63 -7.83
C VAL A 103 -5.54 -18.81 -7.29
N GLU A 104 -6.05 -19.51 -6.28
CA GLU A 104 -5.43 -20.73 -5.73
C GLU A 104 -5.28 -21.84 -6.78
N VAL A 105 -6.20 -21.89 -7.76
CA VAL A 105 -6.16 -22.86 -8.86
C VAL A 105 -5.32 -22.33 -10.03
N SER A 106 -5.68 -21.13 -10.52
CA SER A 106 -5.10 -20.56 -11.75
C SER A 106 -3.64 -20.11 -11.59
N ALA A 107 -3.25 -19.75 -10.36
CA ALA A 107 -1.90 -19.36 -9.99
C ALA A 107 -1.33 -20.27 -8.88
N SER A 108 -1.66 -21.56 -8.91
CA SER A 108 -1.24 -22.57 -7.93
C SER A 108 0.29 -22.70 -7.73
N ASN A 109 1.09 -22.21 -8.67
CA ASN A 109 2.55 -22.19 -8.60
C ASN A 109 3.14 -20.80 -8.27
N ALA A 110 2.29 -19.83 -7.88
CA ALA A 110 2.74 -18.51 -7.46
C ALA A 110 3.70 -18.63 -6.26
N SER A 111 4.82 -17.93 -6.34
CA SER A 111 5.85 -17.93 -5.30
C SER A 111 6.54 -16.58 -5.22
N VAL A 112 7.10 -16.29 -4.04
CA VAL A 112 7.97 -15.14 -3.81
C VAL A 112 9.28 -15.64 -3.20
N ILE A 113 10.38 -15.00 -3.59
CA ILE A 113 11.70 -15.28 -3.03
C ILE A 113 12.24 -13.97 -2.46
N TYR A 114 12.38 -13.92 -1.14
CA TYR A 114 13.06 -12.85 -0.44
C TYR A 114 14.52 -13.24 -0.20
N SER A 115 15.46 -12.39 -0.58
CA SER A 115 16.89 -12.64 -0.41
C SER A 115 17.64 -11.33 -0.11
N ASN A 116 18.91 -11.44 0.32
CA ASN A 116 19.76 -10.28 0.61
C ASN A 116 19.17 -9.29 1.63
N ILE A 117 18.50 -9.81 2.67
CA ILE A 117 17.98 -8.98 3.79
C ILE A 117 19.16 -8.25 4.44
N ARG A 118 19.06 -6.93 4.56
CA ARG A 118 20.08 -6.06 5.17
C ARG A 118 19.40 -5.00 6.03
N VAL A 119 20.05 -4.66 7.13
CA VAL A 119 19.74 -3.54 8.02
C VAL A 119 21.05 -2.88 8.40
N GLY A 120 21.06 -1.56 8.52
CA GLY A 120 22.25 -0.77 8.85
C GLY A 120 21.98 0.72 8.74
#